data_AF-A0A6P0S6S3-F1
#
_entry.id   AF-A0A6P0S6S3-F1
#
_cell.length_a   1.000
_cell.length_b   1.000
_cell.length_c   1.000
_cell.angle_alpha   90.00
_cell.angle_beta   90.00
_cell.angle_gamma   90.00
#
_symmetry.space_group_name_H-M   'P 1'
#
loop_
_entity.id
_entity.type
_entity.pdbx_description
1 polymer ?
#
loop_
_entity_poly.entity_id
_entity_poly.type
_entity_poly.pdbx_seq_one_letter_code
_entity_poly.pdbx_strand_id
1 'polypeptide(L)'
;RIMDMEKAYYKVENLRAAMQNLVLTQIRSEMGKLELDQTFTARSDINEILLRELDEATDPWGVKVTRVELRDIVPSKAVQDSMELQMSAERRKRAAILTSEGERESAVNTARGKAEALELDAQARKKAAVLDAEGQQQAIVLRAQAERQQQVLKAHATSDALQVVSTALKKDPTAREALQFLIAQNYIDMGIKVGSSDSSKVMFMDPRSIPATIEGMRSIVGDGENLDFKLGDIKKR
;
A
#
# COMPACT_ATOMS: atom_id res chain seq x y z
N ARG A 1 56.71 5.29 53.22
CA ARG A 1 57.49 4.54 54.25
C ARG A 1 58.96 4.84 54.05
N ILE A 2 59.72 5.12 55.11
CA ILE A 2 61.19 5.25 54.99
C ILE A 2 61.78 3.85 54.92
N MET A 3 62.48 3.55 53.83
CA MET A 3 63.15 2.26 53.60
C MET A 3 64.63 2.35 53.96
N ASP A 4 65.23 3.52 53.76
CA ASP A 4 66.65 3.77 53.99
C ASP A 4 66.81 5.07 54.77
N MET A 5 67.14 4.93 56.06
CA MET A 5 67.22 6.05 57.00
C MET A 5 68.47 6.91 56.76
N GLU A 6 69.54 6.34 56.22
CA GLU A 6 70.77 7.05 55.89
C GLU A 6 70.53 8.00 54.70
N LYS A 7 69.91 7.48 53.63
CA LYS A 7 69.53 8.31 52.47
C LYS A 7 68.55 9.40 52.86
N ALA A 8 67.56 9.09 53.70
CA ALA A 8 66.54 10.04 54.12
C ALA A 8 67.11 11.19 54.98
N TYR A 9 68.20 10.96 55.72
CA TYR A 9 68.81 11.95 56.61
C TYR A 9 69.88 12.80 55.92
N TYR A 10 70.69 12.22 55.04
CA TYR A 10 71.83 12.92 54.43
C TYR A 10 71.55 13.50 53.05
N LYS A 11 70.59 12.96 52.28
CA LYS A 11 70.36 13.41 50.90
C LYS A 11 69.35 14.55 50.77
N VAL A 12 68.64 14.89 51.84
CA VAL A 12 67.66 15.99 51.88
C VAL A 12 67.73 16.68 53.23
N GLU A 13 67.85 18.01 53.22
CA GLU A 13 67.88 18.82 54.45
C GLU A 13 66.57 18.72 55.26
N ASN A 14 65.42 18.84 54.60
CA ASN A 14 64.11 18.68 55.22
C ASN A 14 63.20 17.80 54.35
N LEU A 15 63.19 16.50 54.67
CA LEU A 15 62.43 15.50 53.93
C LEU A 15 60.95 15.85 53.81
N ARG A 16 60.34 16.39 54.88
CA ARG A 16 58.92 16.73 54.89
C ARG A 16 58.61 17.88 53.92
N ALA A 17 59.43 18.95 53.94
CA ALA A 17 59.24 20.09 53.06
C ALA A 17 59.51 19.72 51.59
N ALA A 18 60.57 18.93 51.33
CA ALA A 18 60.89 18.45 49.99
C ALA A 18 59.77 17.58 49.40
N MET A 19 59.22 16.65 50.20
CA MET A 19 58.08 15.82 49.81
C MET A 19 56.83 16.67 49.50
N GLN A 20 56.53 17.67 50.33
CA GLN A 20 55.39 18.56 50.08
C GLN A 20 55.53 19.34 48.77
N ASN A 21 56.73 19.89 48.51
CA ASN A 21 57.01 20.65 47.30
C ASN A 21 56.99 19.76 46.05
N LEU A 22 57.52 18.54 46.14
CA LEU A 22 57.48 17.56 45.05
C LEU A 22 56.04 17.18 44.71
N VAL A 23 55.23 16.85 45.72
CA VAL A 23 53.81 16.51 45.54
C VAL A 23 53.04 17.69 44.93
N LEU A 24 53.27 18.92 45.41
CA LEU A 24 52.63 20.12 44.86
C LEU A 24 53.01 20.37 43.39
N THR A 25 54.27 20.14 43.05
CA THR A 25 54.77 20.29 41.68
C THR A 25 54.16 19.24 40.75
N GLN A 26 54.09 17.97 41.20
CA GLN A 26 53.54 16.88 40.40
C GLN A 26 52.04 17.04 40.18
N ILE A 27 51.28 17.38 41.24
CA ILE A 27 49.84 17.66 41.13
C ILE A 27 49.60 18.82 40.15
N ARG A 28 50.40 19.88 40.22
CA ARG A 28 50.26 21.03 39.30
C ARG A 28 50.56 20.65 37.84
N SER A 29 51.57 19.82 37.60
CA SER A 29 51.90 19.31 36.26
C SER A 29 50.76 18.49 35.68
N GLU A 30 50.28 17.48 36.43
CA GLU A 30 49.27 16.54 35.93
C GLU A 30 47.90 17.21 35.76
N MET A 31 47.52 18.09 36.69
CA MET A 31 46.29 18.89 36.55
C MET A 31 46.33 19.88 35.38
N GLY A 32 47.52 20.30 34.93
CA GLY A 32 47.67 21.21 33.79
C GLY A 32 47.55 20.51 32.43
N LYS A 33 47.73 19.18 32.38
CA LYS A 33 47.66 18.38 31.14
C LYS A 33 46.25 17.90 30.81
N LEU A 34 45.38 17.76 31.81
CA LEU A 34 44.03 17.26 31.65
C LEU A 34 43.02 18.39 31.50
N GLU A 35 41.99 18.16 30.68
CA GLU A 35 40.82 19.03 30.71
C GLU A 35 40.10 18.85 32.06
N LEU A 36 39.61 19.96 32.64
CA LEU A 36 39.00 19.98 33.97
C LEU A 36 37.82 19.00 34.08
N ASP A 37 37.07 18.80 33.00
CA ASP A 37 35.94 17.85 32.91
C ASP A 37 36.40 16.38 33.00
N GLN A 38 37.56 16.07 32.43
CA GLN A 38 38.15 14.72 32.46
C GLN A 38 38.78 14.37 33.81
N THR A 39 39.16 15.39 34.59
CA THR A 39 39.82 15.23 35.90
C THR A 39 38.91 14.54 36.93
N PHE A 40 37.59 14.71 36.83
CA PHE A 40 36.63 14.05 37.73
C PHE A 40 36.44 12.56 37.42
N THR A 41 36.54 12.19 36.14
CA THR A 41 36.35 10.80 35.67
C THR A 41 37.63 9.98 35.82
N ALA A 42 38.80 10.62 35.64
CA ALA A 42 40.11 9.97 35.62
C ALA A 42 40.80 9.89 37.00
N ARG A 43 40.07 9.97 38.12
CA ARG A 43 40.68 9.96 39.48
C ARG A 43 41.57 8.74 39.73
N SER A 44 41.17 7.57 39.26
CA SER A 44 41.96 6.34 39.37
C SER A 44 43.28 6.46 38.60
N ASP A 45 43.18 6.94 37.36
CA ASP A 45 44.33 7.07 36.45
C ASP A 45 45.33 8.11 36.97
N ILE A 46 44.84 9.23 37.50
CA ILE A 46 45.67 10.26 38.13
C ILE A 46 46.39 9.69 39.36
N ASN A 47 45.69 8.91 40.20
CA ASN A 47 46.32 8.31 41.37
C ASN A 47 47.45 7.35 40.99
N GLU A 48 47.30 6.58 39.91
CA GLU A 48 48.32 5.66 39.41
C GLU A 48 49.54 6.42 38.84
N ILE A 49 49.29 7.45 38.03
CA ILE A 49 50.34 8.30 37.46
C ILE A 49 51.12 9.00 38.58
N LEU A 50 50.42 9.65 39.52
CA LEU A 50 51.03 10.33 40.65
C LEU A 50 51.80 9.36 41.54
N LEU A 51 51.29 8.15 41.78
CA LEU A 51 52.00 7.13 42.56
C LEU A 51 53.33 6.77 41.89
N ARG A 52 53.30 6.49 40.58
CA ARG A 52 54.50 6.11 39.83
C ARG A 52 55.56 7.22 39.85
N GLU A 53 55.16 8.44 39.53
CA GLU A 53 56.07 9.58 39.42
C GLU A 53 56.63 10.00 40.78
N LEU A 54 55.80 9.98 41.83
CA LEU A 54 56.26 10.30 43.18
C LEU A 54 57.16 9.21 43.75
N ASP A 55 56.90 7.93 43.47
CA ASP A 55 57.75 6.84 43.93
C ASP A 55 59.14 6.93 43.27
N GLU A 56 59.20 7.10 41.95
CA GLU A 56 60.45 7.27 41.20
C GLU A 56 61.25 8.50 41.68
N ALA A 57 60.59 9.63 41.92
CA ALA A 57 61.24 10.85 42.37
C ALA A 57 61.71 10.79 43.85
N THR A 58 61.17 9.89 44.66
CA THR A 58 61.48 9.78 46.11
C THR A 58 62.40 8.63 46.47
N ASP A 59 62.64 7.71 45.54
CA ASP A 59 63.64 6.64 45.64
C ASP A 59 65.06 7.15 46.02
N PRO A 60 65.57 8.27 45.46
CA PRO A 60 66.87 8.82 45.87
C PRO A 60 66.94 9.18 47.34
N TRP A 61 65.82 9.56 47.95
CA TRP A 61 65.69 9.95 49.36
C TRP A 61 65.43 8.75 50.28
N GLY A 62 65.39 7.52 49.76
CA GLY A 62 65.14 6.32 50.57
C GLY A 62 63.70 6.21 51.06
N VAL A 63 62.75 6.88 50.39
CA VAL A 63 61.32 6.87 50.73
C VAL A 63 60.56 6.10 49.68
N LYS A 64 59.76 5.12 50.10
CA LYS A 64 58.81 4.41 49.25
C LYS A 64 57.41 5.00 49.38
N VAL A 65 56.79 5.38 48.28
CA VAL A 65 55.39 5.86 48.29
C VAL A 65 54.48 4.65 48.13
N THR A 66 53.59 4.42 49.11
CA THR A 66 52.74 3.22 49.15
C THR A 66 51.34 3.43 48.58
N ARG A 67 50.82 4.66 48.66
CA ARG A 67 49.50 5.04 48.18
C ARG A 67 49.42 6.55 48.03
N VAL A 68 48.78 7.01 46.96
CA VAL A 68 48.43 8.41 46.74
C VAL A 68 46.93 8.47 46.47
N GLU A 69 46.27 9.45 47.08
CA GLU A 69 44.85 9.71 46.84
C GLU A 69 44.63 11.19 46.61
N LEU A 70 44.11 11.51 45.43
CA LEU A 70 43.67 12.85 45.11
C LEU A 70 42.34 13.13 45.84
N ARG A 71 42.33 14.19 46.65
CA ARG A 71 41.11 14.73 47.27
C ARG A 71 40.26 15.51 46.26
N ASP A 72 39.13 16.06 46.71
CA ASP A 72 38.26 16.86 45.86
C ASP A 72 38.98 18.13 45.39
N ILE A 73 39.02 18.31 44.07
CA ILE A 73 39.49 19.54 43.44
C ILE A 73 38.29 20.49 43.38
N VAL A 74 38.41 21.61 44.07
CA VAL A 74 37.40 22.67 44.04
C VAL A 74 37.93 23.78 43.14
N PRO A 75 37.52 23.85 41.85
CA PRO A 75 37.88 24.96 40.97
C PRO A 75 37.28 26.27 41.49
N SER A 76 37.87 27.40 41.11
CA SER A 76 37.34 28.71 41.48
C SER A 76 35.94 28.93 40.89
N LYS A 77 35.12 29.76 41.55
CA LYS A 77 33.74 30.02 41.14
C LYS A 77 33.62 30.51 39.69
N ALA A 78 34.54 31.38 39.27
CA ALA A 78 34.61 31.88 37.90
C ALA A 78 34.81 30.77 36.85
N VAL A 79 35.64 29.76 37.17
CA VAL A 79 35.87 28.61 36.27
C VAL A 79 34.64 27.71 36.22
N GLN A 80 33.98 27.47 37.36
CA GLN A 80 32.73 26.69 37.40
C GLN A 80 31.64 27.33 36.53
N ASP A 81 31.44 28.64 36.66
CA ASP A 81 30.40 29.36 35.92
C ASP A 81 30.69 29.36 34.40
N SER A 82 31.96 29.54 34.01
CA SER A 82 32.37 29.43 32.61
C SER A 82 32.16 28.03 32.04
N MET A 83 32.47 27.01 32.84
CA MET A 83 32.30 25.61 32.45
C MET A 83 30.82 25.24 32.30
N GLU A 84 29.97 25.71 33.22
CA GLU A 84 28.52 25.51 33.13
C GLU A 84 27.94 26.18 31.88
N LEU A 85 28.38 27.41 31.56
CA LEU A 85 27.96 28.10 30.35
C LEU A 85 28.40 27.34 29.08
N GLN A 86 29.66 26.91 29.04
CA GLN A 86 30.21 26.14 27.92
C GLN A 86 29.49 24.79 27.76
N MET A 87 29.30 24.04 28.85
CA MET A 87 28.58 22.78 28.83
C MET A 87 27.13 22.96 28.40
N SER A 88 26.46 24.01 28.87
CA SER A 88 25.10 24.33 28.43
C SER A 88 25.06 24.65 26.94
N ALA A 89 26.04 25.39 26.41
CA ALA A 89 26.12 25.72 24.99
C ALA A 89 26.35 24.46 24.13
N GLU A 90 27.28 23.60 24.53
CA GLU A 90 27.58 22.34 23.86
C GLU A 90 26.37 21.40 23.88
N ARG A 91 25.69 21.29 25.03
CA ARG A 91 24.44 20.51 25.14
C ARG A 91 23.33 21.06 24.24
N ARG A 92 23.14 22.38 24.21
CA ARG A 92 22.16 23.03 23.31
C ARG A 92 22.50 22.78 21.85
N LYS A 93 23.77 22.90 21.47
CA LYS A 93 24.25 22.62 20.11
C LYS A 93 23.96 21.17 19.72
N ARG A 94 24.31 20.21 20.57
CA ARG A 94 24.04 18.78 20.34
C ARG A 94 22.55 18.50 20.24
N ALA A 95 21.74 19.07 21.12
CA ALA A 95 20.29 18.94 21.06
C ALA A 95 19.72 19.49 19.74
N ALA A 96 20.15 20.68 19.33
CA ALA A 96 19.70 21.30 18.08
C ALA A 96 20.08 20.47 16.83
N ILE A 97 21.30 19.92 16.79
CA ILE A 97 21.73 19.02 15.71
C ILE A 97 20.86 17.76 15.69
N LEU A 98 20.68 17.12 16.84
CA LEU A 98 19.89 15.89 16.93
C LEU A 98 18.42 16.11 16.52
N THR A 99 17.83 17.23 16.93
CA THR A 99 16.47 17.60 16.50
C THR A 99 16.42 17.83 14.99
N SER A 100 17.37 18.58 14.42
CA SER A 100 17.42 18.83 12.97
C SER A 100 17.61 17.55 12.16
N GLU A 101 18.43 16.62 12.65
CA GLU A 101 18.63 15.31 12.03
C GLU A 101 17.34 14.47 12.09
N GLY A 102 16.67 14.44 13.24
CA GLY A 102 15.39 13.75 13.41
C GLY A 102 14.28 14.32 12.52
N GLU A 103 14.19 15.64 12.39
CA GLU A 103 13.23 16.30 11.48
C GLU A 103 13.51 15.94 10.02
N ARG A 104 14.79 15.99 9.60
CA ARG A 104 15.20 15.61 8.25
C ARG A 104 14.87 14.15 7.97
N GLU A 105 15.21 13.24 8.88
CA GLU A 105 14.97 11.81 8.71
C GLU A 105 13.46 11.50 8.65
N SER A 106 12.67 12.12 9.53
CA SER A 106 11.21 11.98 9.53
C SER A 106 10.58 12.47 8.23
N ALA A 107 11.03 13.62 7.70
CA ALA A 107 10.57 14.16 6.43
C ALA A 107 10.92 13.24 5.25
N VAL A 108 12.16 12.71 5.22
CA VAL A 108 12.61 11.77 4.19
C VAL A 108 11.81 10.47 4.25
N ASN A 109 11.59 9.92 5.45
CA ASN A 109 10.84 8.68 5.62
C ASN A 109 9.37 8.85 5.18
N THR A 110 8.75 9.97 5.57
CA THR A 110 7.39 10.30 5.13
C THR A 110 7.29 10.45 3.61
N ALA A 111 8.25 11.15 2.99
CA ALA A 111 8.28 11.32 1.54
C ALA A 111 8.48 9.98 0.81
N ARG A 112 9.37 9.12 1.31
CA ARG A 112 9.60 7.78 0.78
C ARG A 112 8.35 6.91 0.90
N GLY A 113 7.71 6.87 2.07
CA GLY A 113 6.47 6.12 2.26
C GLY A 113 5.34 6.59 1.34
N LYS A 114 5.22 7.89 1.09
CA LYS A 114 4.26 8.43 0.10
C LYS A 114 4.61 8.00 -1.32
N ALA A 115 5.87 8.06 -1.72
CA ALA A 115 6.31 7.65 -3.05
C ALA A 115 6.06 6.16 -3.28
N GLU A 116 6.42 5.31 -2.32
CA GLU A 116 6.20 3.88 -2.36
C GLU A 116 4.70 3.52 -2.41
N ALA A 117 3.87 4.20 -1.61
CA ALA A 117 2.43 4.00 -1.63
C ALA A 117 1.81 4.36 -2.99
N LEU A 118 2.25 5.46 -3.62
CA LEU A 118 1.80 5.86 -4.95
C LEU A 118 2.24 4.87 -6.02
N GLU A 119 3.48 4.36 -5.94
CA GLU A 119 3.97 3.34 -6.86
C GLU A 119 3.16 2.05 -6.73
N LEU A 120 2.92 1.59 -5.50
CA LEU A 120 2.15 0.37 -5.24
C LEU A 120 0.71 0.51 -5.73
N ASP A 121 0.06 1.66 -5.51
CA ASP A 121 -1.28 1.93 -6.03
C ASP A 121 -1.31 1.94 -7.57
N ALA A 122 -0.34 2.60 -8.22
CA ALA A 122 -0.25 2.59 -9.68
C ALA A 122 -0.04 1.17 -10.24
N GLN A 123 0.83 0.37 -9.60
CA GLN A 123 1.03 -1.03 -9.97
C GLN A 123 -0.24 -1.87 -9.75
N ALA A 124 -0.95 -1.66 -8.65
CA ALA A 124 -2.20 -2.34 -8.34
C ALA A 124 -3.28 -2.02 -9.37
N ARG A 125 -3.46 -0.75 -9.73
CA ARG A 125 -4.40 -0.32 -10.79
C ARG A 125 -4.07 -0.93 -12.14
N LYS A 126 -2.78 -0.94 -12.51
CA LYS A 126 -2.33 -1.59 -13.77
C LYS A 126 -2.68 -3.08 -13.77
N LYS A 127 -2.37 -3.80 -12.68
CA LYS A 127 -2.69 -5.22 -12.56
C LYS A 127 -4.19 -5.48 -12.60
N ALA A 128 -4.98 -4.66 -11.89
CA ALA A 128 -6.43 -4.77 -11.89
C ALA A 128 -7.02 -4.58 -13.30
N ALA A 129 -6.55 -3.58 -14.04
CA ALA A 129 -7.00 -3.34 -15.41
C ALA A 129 -6.65 -4.50 -16.36
N VAL A 130 -5.48 -5.11 -16.20
CA VAL A 130 -5.08 -6.29 -16.99
C VAL A 130 -5.95 -7.50 -16.65
N LEU A 131 -6.14 -7.79 -15.36
CA LEU A 131 -6.98 -8.90 -14.91
C LEU A 131 -8.44 -8.75 -15.35
N ASP A 132 -8.97 -7.53 -15.34
CA ASP A 132 -10.32 -7.26 -15.84
C ASP A 132 -10.41 -7.50 -17.35
N ALA A 133 -9.45 -7.02 -18.14
CA ALA A 133 -9.40 -7.26 -19.58
C ALA A 133 -9.26 -8.76 -19.92
N GLU A 134 -8.42 -9.49 -19.19
CA GLU A 134 -8.27 -10.94 -19.32
C GLU A 134 -9.57 -11.68 -18.96
N GLY A 135 -10.23 -11.28 -17.87
CA GLY A 135 -11.51 -11.83 -17.46
C GLY A 135 -12.61 -11.60 -18.51
N GLN A 136 -12.68 -10.41 -19.10
CA GLN A 136 -13.60 -10.09 -20.18
C GLN A 136 -13.31 -10.94 -21.43
N GLN A 137 -12.04 -11.05 -21.84
CA GLN A 137 -11.65 -11.89 -22.97
C GLN A 137 -12.05 -13.35 -22.75
N GLN A 138 -11.74 -13.91 -21.58
CA GLN A 138 -12.11 -15.27 -21.23
C GLN A 138 -13.63 -15.46 -21.23
N ALA A 139 -14.38 -14.52 -20.67
CA ALA A 139 -15.84 -14.56 -20.65
C ALA A 139 -16.43 -14.55 -22.08
N ILE A 140 -15.88 -13.75 -23.00
CA ILE A 140 -16.32 -13.71 -24.40
C ILE A 140 -16.05 -15.06 -25.07
N VAL A 141 -14.86 -15.63 -24.89
CA VAL A 141 -14.50 -16.93 -25.48
C VAL A 141 -15.40 -18.04 -24.95
N LEU A 142 -15.61 -18.09 -23.63
CA LEU A 142 -16.49 -19.07 -23.00
C LEU A 142 -17.93 -18.96 -23.49
N ARG A 143 -18.46 -17.73 -23.62
CA ARG A 143 -19.80 -17.50 -24.20
C ARG A 143 -19.87 -17.95 -25.66
N ALA A 144 -18.91 -17.58 -26.49
CA ALA A 144 -18.86 -17.97 -27.89
C ALA A 144 -18.76 -19.51 -28.06
N GLN A 145 -18.00 -20.18 -27.19
CA GLN A 145 -17.92 -21.64 -27.15
C GLN A 145 -19.27 -22.26 -26.74
N ALA A 146 -19.91 -21.73 -25.70
CA ALA A 146 -21.21 -22.19 -25.24
C ALA A 146 -22.29 -22.03 -26.32
N GLU A 147 -22.33 -20.88 -27.01
CA GLU A 147 -23.25 -20.61 -28.12
C GLU A 147 -23.01 -21.57 -29.29
N ARG A 148 -21.74 -21.77 -29.70
CA ARG A 148 -21.39 -22.74 -30.74
C ARG A 148 -21.85 -24.14 -30.36
N GLN A 149 -21.58 -24.57 -29.13
CA GLN A 149 -21.97 -25.90 -28.66
C GLN A 149 -23.49 -26.05 -28.62
N GLN A 150 -24.21 -25.02 -28.19
CA GLN A 150 -25.67 -25.00 -28.21
C GLN A 150 -26.22 -25.10 -29.65
N GLN A 151 -25.63 -24.39 -30.62
CA GLN A 151 -26.04 -24.48 -32.03
C GLN A 151 -25.80 -25.88 -32.61
N VAL A 152 -24.64 -26.48 -32.33
CA VAL A 152 -24.31 -27.85 -32.76
C VAL A 152 -25.32 -28.84 -32.17
N LEU A 153 -25.60 -28.76 -30.86
CA LEU A 153 -26.59 -29.63 -30.21
C LEU A 153 -28.00 -29.44 -30.79
N LYS A 154 -28.42 -28.20 -31.07
CA LYS A 154 -29.70 -27.92 -31.73
C LYS A 154 -29.75 -28.49 -33.15
N ALA A 155 -28.68 -28.36 -33.92
CA ALA A 155 -28.61 -28.89 -35.28
C ALA A 155 -28.70 -30.43 -35.27
N HIS A 156 -28.00 -31.11 -34.36
CA HIS A 156 -28.11 -32.55 -34.17
C HIS A 156 -29.53 -32.97 -33.77
N ALA A 157 -30.10 -32.33 -32.75
CA ALA A 157 -31.47 -32.62 -32.31
C ALA A 157 -32.51 -32.41 -33.43
N THR A 158 -32.31 -31.38 -34.27
CA THR A 158 -33.18 -31.12 -35.43
C THR A 158 -33.01 -32.18 -36.50
N SER A 159 -31.77 -32.60 -36.79
CA SER A 159 -31.48 -33.69 -37.72
C SER A 159 -32.14 -35.00 -37.29
N ASP A 160 -32.00 -35.36 -36.02
CA ASP A 160 -32.61 -36.57 -35.46
C ASP A 160 -34.13 -36.51 -35.54
N ALA A 161 -34.73 -35.37 -35.17
CA ALA A 161 -36.17 -35.15 -35.29
C ALA A 161 -36.66 -35.27 -36.75
N LEU A 162 -35.96 -34.65 -37.70
CA LEU A 162 -36.27 -34.75 -39.13
C LEU A 162 -36.15 -36.19 -39.64
N GLN A 163 -35.18 -36.96 -39.13
CA GLN A 163 -35.01 -38.36 -39.49
C GLN A 163 -36.18 -39.20 -38.98
N VAL A 164 -36.63 -38.98 -37.73
CA VAL A 164 -37.83 -39.62 -37.19
C VAL A 164 -39.06 -39.28 -38.03
N VAL A 165 -39.28 -38.00 -38.34
CA VAL A 165 -40.39 -37.54 -39.20
C VAL A 165 -40.32 -38.17 -40.60
N SER A 166 -39.13 -38.19 -41.21
CA SER A 166 -38.88 -38.82 -42.52
C SER A 166 -39.21 -40.33 -42.51
N THR A 167 -38.85 -41.04 -41.43
CA THR A 167 -39.19 -42.46 -41.30
C THR A 167 -40.69 -42.69 -41.10
N ALA A 168 -41.38 -41.79 -40.38
CA ALA A 168 -42.83 -41.85 -40.21
C ALA A 168 -43.58 -41.58 -41.54
N LEU A 169 -43.14 -40.58 -42.31
CA LEU A 169 -43.69 -40.24 -43.63
C LEU A 169 -43.57 -41.37 -44.65
N LYS A 170 -42.52 -42.19 -44.56
CA LYS A 170 -42.35 -43.37 -45.43
C LYS A 170 -43.33 -44.50 -45.09
N LYS A 171 -43.86 -44.56 -43.87
CA LYS A 171 -44.76 -45.63 -43.41
C LYS A 171 -46.24 -45.32 -43.66
N ASP A 172 -46.66 -44.06 -43.66
CA ASP A 172 -48.06 -43.67 -43.77
C ASP A 172 -48.27 -42.54 -44.82
N PRO A 173 -49.08 -42.74 -45.88
CA PRO A 173 -49.39 -41.72 -46.88
C PRO A 173 -50.10 -40.47 -46.33
N THR A 174 -50.89 -40.60 -45.25
CA THR A 174 -51.66 -39.49 -44.66
C THR A 174 -50.80 -38.55 -43.80
N ALA A 175 -49.61 -38.98 -43.40
CA ALA A 175 -48.66 -38.16 -42.64
C ALA A 175 -48.18 -36.90 -43.39
N ARG A 176 -48.34 -36.87 -44.72
CA ARG A 176 -47.92 -35.74 -45.56
C ARG A 176 -48.83 -34.51 -45.38
N GLU A 177 -50.13 -34.71 -45.18
CA GLU A 177 -51.08 -33.61 -44.93
C GLU A 177 -50.89 -33.02 -43.52
N ALA A 178 -50.63 -33.86 -42.51
CA ALA A 178 -50.32 -33.42 -41.15
C ALA A 178 -49.02 -32.59 -41.09
N LEU A 179 -48.01 -32.94 -41.90
CA LEU A 179 -46.79 -32.14 -42.02
C LEU A 179 -47.06 -30.75 -42.61
N GLN A 180 -47.92 -30.66 -43.64
CA GLN A 180 -48.29 -29.37 -44.23
C GLN A 180 -49.00 -28.47 -43.21
N PHE A 181 -49.89 -29.02 -42.40
CA PHE A 181 -50.54 -28.29 -41.31
C PHE A 181 -49.52 -27.82 -40.25
N LEU A 182 -48.56 -28.65 -39.86
CA LEU A 182 -47.48 -28.27 -38.92
C LEU A 182 -46.56 -27.18 -39.46
N ILE A 183 -46.26 -27.19 -40.76
CA ILE A 183 -45.47 -26.12 -41.41
C ILE A 183 -46.28 -24.82 -41.40
N ALA A 184 -47.58 -24.88 -41.71
CA ALA A 184 -48.46 -23.71 -41.65
C ALA A 184 -48.55 -23.13 -40.23
N GLN A 185 -48.69 -23.98 -39.21
CA GLN A 185 -48.71 -23.54 -37.82
C GLN A 185 -47.38 -22.86 -37.41
N ASN A 186 -46.23 -23.48 -37.73
CA ASN A 186 -44.92 -22.87 -37.45
C ASN A 186 -44.70 -21.56 -38.22
N TYR A 187 -45.26 -21.43 -39.42
CA TYR A 187 -45.20 -20.18 -40.19
C TYR A 187 -46.01 -19.06 -39.52
N ILE A 188 -47.21 -19.37 -39.02
CA ILE A 188 -48.03 -18.43 -38.25
C ILE A 188 -47.32 -18.04 -36.94
N ASP A 189 -46.77 -19.01 -36.21
CA ASP A 189 -46.05 -18.78 -34.96
C ASP A 189 -44.77 -17.95 -35.18
N MET A 190 -44.03 -18.20 -36.27
CA MET A 190 -42.94 -17.33 -36.71
C MET A 190 -43.45 -15.92 -37.00
N GLY A 191 -44.57 -15.78 -37.71
CA GLY A 191 -45.20 -14.49 -37.99
C GLY A 191 -45.52 -13.70 -36.73
N ILE A 192 -46.10 -14.35 -35.71
CA ILE A 192 -46.40 -13.74 -34.40
C ILE A 192 -45.11 -13.33 -33.69
N LYS A 193 -44.08 -14.18 -33.71
CA LYS A 193 -42.80 -13.93 -33.02
C LYS A 193 -41.97 -12.83 -33.69
N VAL A 194 -42.04 -12.71 -35.02
CA VAL A 194 -41.45 -11.60 -35.78
C VAL A 194 -42.26 -10.32 -35.55
N GLY A 195 -43.58 -10.37 -35.56
CA GLY A 195 -44.46 -9.22 -35.32
C GLY A 195 -44.40 -8.63 -33.91
N SER A 196 -43.96 -9.42 -32.92
CA SER A 196 -43.79 -9.00 -31.52
C SER A 196 -42.37 -8.55 -31.15
N SER A 197 -41.43 -8.55 -32.11
CA SER A 197 -40.06 -8.04 -31.92
C SER A 197 -39.99 -6.54 -32.16
N ASP A 198 -39.36 -5.79 -31.25
CA ASP A 198 -39.22 -4.33 -31.31
C ASP A 198 -38.47 -3.80 -32.55
N SER A 199 -37.73 -4.66 -33.28
CA SER A 199 -36.93 -4.30 -34.47
C SER A 199 -37.62 -4.61 -35.81
N SER A 200 -38.83 -5.17 -35.82
CA SER A 200 -39.52 -5.61 -37.04
C SER A 200 -40.29 -4.50 -37.75
N LYS A 201 -39.58 -3.54 -38.38
CA LYS A 201 -40.20 -2.55 -39.29
C LYS A 201 -40.25 -2.98 -40.76
N VAL A 202 -39.65 -4.11 -41.15
CA VAL A 202 -39.66 -4.59 -42.54
C VAL A 202 -40.41 -5.91 -42.61
N MET A 203 -41.71 -5.82 -42.91
CA MET A 203 -42.55 -6.96 -43.26
C MET A 203 -42.49 -7.11 -44.79
N PHE A 204 -41.85 -8.17 -45.29
CA PHE A 204 -41.91 -8.52 -46.72
C PHE A 204 -43.29 -9.08 -47.03
N MET A 205 -44.24 -8.21 -47.37
CA MET A 205 -45.52 -8.62 -47.93
C MET A 205 -45.36 -8.75 -49.44
N ASP A 206 -45.66 -9.92 -50.01
CA ASP A 206 -45.81 -10.06 -51.47
C ASP A 206 -46.92 -9.10 -51.91
N PRO A 207 -46.65 -8.14 -52.82
CA PRO A 207 -47.62 -7.13 -53.28
C PRO A 207 -48.95 -7.71 -53.79
N ARG A 208 -49.00 -9.00 -54.15
CA ARG A 208 -50.22 -9.68 -54.59
C ARG A 208 -51.17 -10.09 -53.45
N SER A 209 -50.70 -10.10 -52.20
CA SER A 209 -51.49 -10.50 -51.03
C SER A 209 -52.31 -9.37 -50.40
N ILE A 210 -51.97 -8.11 -50.71
CA ILE A 210 -52.60 -6.91 -50.14
C ILE A 210 -54.06 -6.74 -50.61
N PRO A 211 -54.41 -6.93 -51.90
CA PRO A 211 -55.80 -6.80 -52.32
C PRO A 211 -56.71 -7.84 -51.66
N ALA A 212 -56.26 -9.10 -51.57
CA ALA A 212 -57.05 -10.20 -50.99
C ALA A 212 -57.30 -10.02 -49.48
N THR A 213 -56.33 -9.48 -48.75
CA THR A 213 -56.49 -9.18 -47.31
C THR A 213 -57.39 -7.96 -47.05
N ILE A 214 -57.36 -6.95 -47.91
CA ILE A 214 -58.27 -5.78 -47.81
C ILE A 214 -59.72 -6.18 -48.15
N GLU A 215 -59.92 -7.04 -49.14
CA GLU A 215 -61.25 -7.52 -49.53
C GLU A 215 -61.89 -8.38 -48.42
N GLY A 216 -61.08 -9.25 -47.78
CA GLY A 216 -61.52 -10.03 -46.62
C GLY A 216 -61.85 -9.22 -45.37
N MET A 217 -61.22 -8.05 -45.17
CA MET A 217 -61.60 -7.12 -44.08
C MET A 217 -62.85 -6.31 -44.43
N ARG A 218 -63.05 -5.96 -45.71
CA ARG A 218 -64.22 -5.19 -46.15
C ARG A 218 -65.51 -6.01 -46.09
N SER A 219 -65.46 -7.32 -46.32
CA SER A 219 -66.62 -8.21 -46.16
C SER A 219 -67.09 -8.35 -44.71
N ILE A 220 -66.19 -8.13 -43.73
CA ILE A 220 -66.53 -8.20 -42.30
C ILE A 220 -67.19 -6.89 -41.81
N VAL A 221 -66.91 -5.75 -42.45
CA VAL A 221 -67.37 -4.43 -42.00
C VAL A 221 -68.63 -3.93 -42.76
N GLY A 222 -68.98 -4.54 -43.88
CA GLY A 222 -70.02 -4.04 -44.79
C GLY A 222 -71.48 -4.42 -44.50
N ASP A 223 -71.77 -5.26 -43.51
CA ASP A 223 -73.06 -5.98 -43.43
C ASP A 223 -74.02 -5.52 -42.31
N GLY A 224 -74.05 -4.23 -41.99
CA GLY A 224 -75.07 -3.71 -41.06
C GLY A 224 -75.21 -2.20 -41.02
N GLU A 225 -76.11 -1.64 -41.83
CA GLU A 225 -77.09 -0.60 -41.44
C GLU A 225 -77.86 -0.06 -42.65
N ASN A 226 -79.16 -0.39 -42.73
CA ASN A 226 -80.19 0.46 -43.35
C ASN A 226 -81.58 -0.08 -42.98
N LEU A 227 -82.31 0.66 -42.15
CA LEU A 227 -83.78 0.74 -42.15
C LEU A 227 -84.22 1.97 -41.32
N ASP A 228 -84.78 2.95 -42.03
CA ASP A 228 -85.38 4.23 -41.62
C ASP A 228 -86.34 4.18 -40.41
N PHE A 229 -86.55 5.31 -39.72
CA PHE A 229 -87.88 5.98 -39.61
C PHE A 229 -87.86 7.34 -38.84
N LYS A 230 -88.22 8.40 -39.59
CA LYS A 230 -89.05 9.62 -39.31
C LYS A 230 -88.84 10.58 -38.12
N LEU A 231 -88.67 11.85 -38.53
CA LEU A 231 -89.21 13.15 -38.06
C LEU A 231 -89.57 13.37 -36.57
N GLY A 232 -89.02 14.45 -36.01
CA GLY A 232 -89.58 15.19 -34.88
C GLY A 232 -88.71 16.39 -34.48
N ASP A 233 -89.25 17.59 -34.65
CA ASP A 233 -88.70 18.89 -34.24
C ASP A 233 -88.14 18.92 -32.79
N ILE A 234 -87.20 19.84 -32.51
CA ILE A 234 -87.35 20.96 -31.55
C ILE A 234 -85.98 21.66 -31.28
N LYS A 235 -85.88 22.88 -31.82
CA LYS A 235 -85.29 24.14 -31.28
C LYS A 235 -83.94 24.18 -30.52
N LYS A 236 -83.07 25.01 -31.09
CA LYS A 236 -82.40 26.22 -30.52
C LYS A 236 -81.75 26.08 -29.13
N ARG A 237 -80.43 26.21 -29.07
CA ARG A 237 -79.70 27.49 -28.94
C ARG A 237 -78.22 27.27 -29.17
#